data_AF-A0A6N3R427-F1
#
_entry.id   AF-A0A6N3R427-F1
#
_cell.length_a   1.000
_cell.length_b   1.000
_cell.length_c   1.000
_cell.angle_alpha   90.00
_cell.angle_beta   90.00
_cell.angle_gamma   90.00
#
_symmetry.space_group_name_H-M   'P 1'
#
loop_
_entity.id
_entity.type
_entity.pdbx_description
1 polymer ?
#
loop_
_entity_poly.entity_id
_entity_poly.type
_entity_poly.pdbx_seq_one_letter_code
_entity_poly.pdbx_strand_id
1 'polypeptide(L)'
;MLDTGVRPINALLTVGRGQRMGLFAGSGVGKSVLLGMMARYTRADVIVVGLIGERGREVKDFIENILGAEGRARSVVIAAPADVSPLLRMQGAAYATRIAEDFRDRGQHVLLIMDSLTRYAMAQREIALAIGEPPATKGYPPSVFAKLPALVERAGNGISGGGSITAFYTVLTEGDDQQDPIADSARAILDGHIVLSRRLAEAGHYPAIDIEASISRAMTALISEQHYARVRTFKQLLSSFQRNRDLVSVGAYAKGSDPMLDKAIALWPQLEGYLQQGIFERADWEASLQGLERIFPTVS
;
A
#
# COMPACT_ATOMS: atom_id res chain seq x y z
N MET A 1 3.15 -15.81 -4.96
CA MET A 1 2.19 -14.82 -4.42
C MET A 1 2.51 -14.52 -2.97
N LEU A 2 2.23 -13.32 -2.48
CA LEU A 2 2.33 -12.95 -1.07
C LEU A 2 0.93 -12.73 -0.50
N ASP A 3 0.60 -13.42 0.59
CA ASP A 3 -0.64 -13.18 1.34
C ASP A 3 -0.42 -12.05 2.35
N THR A 4 -1.12 -10.93 2.13
CA THR A 4 -1.00 -9.71 2.95
C THR A 4 -1.89 -9.73 4.20
N GLY A 5 -2.83 -10.67 4.28
CA GLY A 5 -3.86 -10.71 5.32
C GLY A 5 -4.95 -9.64 5.17
N VAL A 6 -4.93 -8.86 4.08
CA VAL A 6 -5.91 -7.79 3.78
C VAL A 6 -6.69 -8.18 2.53
N ARG A 7 -7.99 -8.46 2.71
CA ARG A 7 -8.91 -8.99 1.70
C ARG A 7 -8.91 -8.21 0.39
N PRO A 8 -9.14 -6.88 0.36
CA PRO A 8 -9.12 -6.14 -0.91
C PRO A 8 -7.75 -6.16 -1.60
N ILE A 9 -6.65 -6.24 -0.85
CA ILE A 9 -5.30 -6.33 -1.45
C ILE A 9 -5.08 -7.71 -2.06
N ASN A 10 -5.35 -8.76 -1.30
CA ASN A 10 -5.22 -10.14 -1.79
C ASN A 10 -6.08 -10.36 -3.04
N ALA A 11 -7.37 -10.04 -2.98
CA ALA A 11 -8.29 -10.40 -4.05
C ALA A 11 -8.31 -9.46 -5.25
N LEU A 12 -8.15 -8.14 -5.05
CA LEU A 12 -8.38 -7.14 -6.10
C LEU A 12 -7.11 -6.41 -6.56
N LEU A 13 -6.02 -6.51 -5.80
CA LEU A 13 -4.74 -5.82 -6.03
C LEU A 13 -3.55 -6.74 -5.73
N THR A 14 -3.66 -8.02 -6.13
CA THR A 14 -2.80 -9.12 -5.67
C THR A 14 -1.31 -8.79 -5.75
N VAL A 15 -0.59 -9.04 -4.65
CA VAL A 15 0.84 -8.75 -4.52
C VAL A 15 1.69 -10.02 -4.58
N GLY A 16 2.82 -9.92 -5.28
CA GLY A 16 3.81 -10.99 -5.44
C GLY A 16 4.92 -10.94 -4.39
N ARG A 17 5.60 -12.08 -4.20
CA ARG A 17 6.89 -12.09 -3.49
C ARG A 17 7.93 -11.35 -4.33
N GLY A 18 8.70 -10.47 -3.71
CA GLY A 18 9.68 -9.62 -4.37
C GLY A 18 9.10 -8.36 -5.03
N GLN A 19 7.79 -8.12 -4.95
CA GLN A 19 7.19 -6.93 -5.55
C GLN A 19 7.43 -5.68 -4.69
N ARG A 20 7.56 -4.51 -5.34
CA ARG A 20 7.74 -3.20 -4.69
C ARG A 20 6.49 -2.37 -4.92
N MET A 21 5.72 -2.17 -3.86
CA MET A 21 4.44 -1.48 -3.89
C MET A 21 4.53 -0.10 -3.24
N GLY A 22 3.84 0.87 -3.81
CA GLY A 22 3.58 2.15 -3.16
C GLY A 22 2.38 2.08 -2.22
N LEU A 23 2.39 2.84 -1.12
CA LEU A 23 1.20 3.13 -0.33
C LEU A 23 1.02 4.66 -0.23
N PHE A 24 0.09 5.17 -1.02
CA PHE A 24 -0.11 6.59 -1.24
C PHE A 24 -1.24 7.05 -0.34
N ALA A 25 -0.95 7.90 0.63
CA ALA A 25 -1.92 8.25 1.65
C ALA A 25 -1.68 9.65 2.20
N GLY A 26 -2.77 10.38 2.42
CA GLY A 26 -2.76 11.60 3.23
C GLY A 26 -2.72 11.31 4.73
N SER A 27 -2.67 12.37 5.53
CA SER A 27 -2.86 12.26 6.99
C SER A 27 -4.30 11.85 7.33
N GLY A 28 -4.47 11.02 8.36
CA GLY A 28 -5.78 10.68 8.93
C GLY A 28 -6.60 9.63 8.16
N VAL A 29 -6.12 9.08 7.05
CA VAL A 29 -6.89 8.12 6.22
C VAL A 29 -6.68 6.65 6.59
N GLY A 30 -6.01 6.36 7.70
CA GLY A 30 -5.77 5.00 8.18
C GLY A 30 -4.49 4.31 7.69
N LYS A 31 -3.51 5.07 7.14
CA LYS A 31 -2.20 4.55 6.69
C LYS A 31 -1.53 3.63 7.72
N SER A 32 -1.32 4.15 8.94
CA SER A 32 -0.60 3.42 9.99
C SER A 32 -1.33 2.16 10.42
N VAL A 33 -2.66 2.21 10.51
CA VAL A 33 -3.50 1.05 10.86
C VAL A 33 -3.35 -0.05 9.79
N LEU A 34 -3.41 0.29 8.51
CA LEU A 34 -3.22 -0.66 7.42
C LEU A 34 -1.82 -1.29 7.43
N LEU A 35 -0.77 -0.48 7.67
CA LEU A 35 0.59 -1.00 7.84
C LEU A 35 0.68 -1.99 9.03
N GLY A 36 0.04 -1.68 10.15
CA GLY A 36 -0.05 -2.57 11.31
C GLY A 36 -0.77 -3.88 10.99
N MET A 37 -1.89 -3.81 10.25
CA MET A 37 -2.61 -5.01 9.77
C MET A 37 -1.69 -5.88 8.92
N MET A 38 -0.98 -5.30 7.95
CA MET A 38 -0.03 -6.06 7.11
C MET A 38 1.12 -6.63 7.94
N ALA A 39 1.68 -5.88 8.89
CA ALA A 39 2.77 -6.36 9.75
C ALA A 39 2.35 -7.54 10.63
N ARG A 40 1.09 -7.58 11.11
CA ARG A 40 0.56 -8.72 11.86
C ARG A 40 0.20 -9.91 10.96
N TYR A 41 -0.52 -9.67 9.88
CA TYR A 41 -1.22 -10.74 9.15
C TYR A 41 -0.49 -11.25 7.91
N THR A 42 0.49 -10.52 7.40
CA THR A 42 1.25 -10.97 6.22
C THR A 42 1.96 -12.29 6.51
N ARG A 43 1.82 -13.24 5.59
CA ARG A 43 2.54 -14.53 5.64
C ARG A 43 3.94 -14.36 5.04
N ALA A 44 4.85 -13.84 5.87
CA ALA A 44 6.27 -13.66 5.60
C ALA A 44 7.09 -14.16 6.81
N ASP A 45 8.33 -14.58 6.61
CA ASP A 45 9.17 -15.12 7.68
C ASP A 45 9.60 -14.02 8.66
N VAL A 46 9.92 -12.83 8.14
CA VAL A 46 10.34 -11.67 8.92
C VAL A 46 9.67 -10.40 8.39
N ILE A 47 9.32 -9.49 9.30
CA ILE A 47 8.87 -8.14 8.95
C ILE A 47 9.99 -7.16 9.31
N VAL A 48 10.32 -6.25 8.42
CA VAL A 48 11.26 -5.16 8.69
C VAL A 48 10.53 -3.85 8.50
N VAL A 49 10.56 -2.97 9.51
CA VAL A 49 9.84 -1.69 9.50
C VAL A 49 10.83 -0.55 9.67
N GLY A 50 10.95 0.30 8.65
CA GLY A 50 11.67 1.57 8.72
C GLY A 50 10.71 2.72 8.99
N LEU A 51 10.87 3.40 10.12
CA LEU A 51 10.09 4.58 10.53
C LEU A 51 10.98 5.83 10.47
N ILE A 52 10.84 6.62 9.42
CA ILE A 52 11.77 7.66 8.99
C ILE A 52 11.10 9.02 9.04
N GLY A 53 11.65 9.94 9.83
CA GLY A 53 11.23 11.35 9.88
C GLY A 53 9.84 11.61 10.47
N GLU A 54 9.20 10.60 11.06
CA GLU A 54 7.97 10.76 11.83
C GLU A 54 8.26 11.33 13.23
N ARG A 55 7.26 11.90 13.90
CA ARG A 55 7.48 12.45 15.24
C ARG A 55 7.71 11.30 16.23
N GLY A 56 8.57 11.49 17.23
CA GLY A 56 8.90 10.43 18.21
C GLY A 56 7.69 9.82 18.92
N ARG A 57 6.65 10.63 19.20
CA ARG A 57 5.38 10.12 19.76
C ARG A 57 4.59 9.23 18.80
N GLU A 58 4.62 9.53 17.50
CA GLU A 58 3.94 8.74 16.46
C GLU A 58 4.68 7.43 16.24
N VAL A 59 6.02 7.45 16.31
CA VAL A 59 6.87 6.24 16.30
C VAL A 59 6.53 5.33 17.49
N LYS A 60 6.45 5.90 18.70
CA LYS A 60 6.11 5.14 19.91
C LYS A 60 4.71 4.53 19.80
N ASP A 61 3.72 5.33 19.42
CA ASP A 61 2.34 4.88 19.23
C ASP A 61 2.24 3.76 18.18
N PHE A 62 2.96 3.89 17.07
CA PHE A 62 3.00 2.85 16.05
C PHE A 62 3.54 1.52 16.60
N ILE A 63 4.62 1.56 17.38
CA ILE A 63 5.24 0.34 17.93
C ILE A 63 4.37 -0.31 19.01
N GLU A 64 3.82 0.49 19.92
CA GLU A 64 3.11 -0.01 21.10
C GLU A 64 1.66 -0.40 20.78
N ASN A 65 0.93 0.46 20.06
CA ASN A 65 -0.52 0.33 19.87
C ASN A 65 -0.90 -0.20 18.48
N ILE A 66 -0.10 0.10 17.45
CA ILE A 66 -0.42 -0.31 16.08
C ILE A 66 0.20 -1.66 15.72
N LEU A 67 1.50 -1.86 15.93
CA LEU A 67 2.12 -3.19 15.77
C LEU A 67 1.63 -4.14 16.86
N GLY A 68 1.56 -3.65 18.10
CA GLY A 68 1.26 -4.45 19.27
C GLY A 68 2.31 -5.52 19.55
N ALA A 69 2.09 -6.32 20.59
CA ALA A 69 3.03 -7.37 20.99
C ALA A 69 3.26 -8.41 19.88
N GLU A 70 2.20 -8.85 19.20
CA GLU A 70 2.26 -9.87 18.14
C GLU A 70 3.04 -9.38 16.93
N GLY A 71 2.71 -8.18 16.42
CA GLY A 71 3.43 -7.59 15.28
C GLY A 71 4.89 -7.33 15.62
N ARG A 72 5.17 -6.82 16.83
CA ARG A 72 6.54 -6.53 17.28
C ARG A 72 7.40 -7.79 17.46
N ALA A 73 6.83 -8.90 17.95
CA ALA A 73 7.59 -10.14 18.19
C ALA A 73 8.23 -10.74 16.93
N ARG A 74 7.67 -10.45 15.76
CA ARG A 74 8.17 -10.90 14.45
C ARG A 74 8.76 -9.80 13.57
N SER A 75 8.92 -8.59 14.13
CA SER A 75 9.38 -7.41 13.40
C SER A 75 10.73 -6.91 13.90
N VAL A 76 11.59 -6.52 12.97
CA VAL A 76 12.76 -5.66 13.26
C VAL A 76 12.39 -4.22 12.92
N VAL A 77 12.40 -3.33 13.91
CA VAL A 77 11.99 -1.93 13.75
C VAL A 77 13.20 -1.02 13.81
N ILE A 78 13.40 -0.22 12.76
CA ILE A 78 14.43 0.80 12.66
C ILE A 78 13.72 2.15 12.68
N ALA A 79 13.96 2.96 13.70
CA ALA A 79 13.35 4.27 13.83
C ALA A 79 14.41 5.38 13.78
N ALA A 80 14.20 6.35 12.89
CA ALA A 80 14.98 7.58 12.80
C ALA A 80 13.99 8.76 12.80
N PRO A 81 13.58 9.27 13.97
CA PRO A 81 12.50 10.26 14.07
C PRO A 81 12.89 11.64 13.51
N ALA A 82 11.94 12.57 13.47
CA ALA A 82 12.13 13.91 12.88
C ALA A 82 13.21 14.77 13.56
N ASP A 83 13.54 14.49 14.82
CA ASP A 83 14.50 15.23 15.64
C ASP A 83 15.98 14.83 15.42
N VAL A 84 16.23 13.76 14.66
CA VAL A 84 17.59 13.35 14.28
C VAL A 84 18.03 13.98 12.94
N SER A 85 19.34 14.01 12.71
CA SER A 85 19.91 14.62 11.52
C SER A 85 19.38 13.97 10.22
N PRO A 86 19.32 14.72 9.11
CA PRO A 86 18.90 14.18 7.81
C PRO A 86 19.71 12.93 7.39
N LEU A 87 21.01 12.94 7.69
CA LEU A 87 21.89 11.82 7.41
C LEU A 87 21.48 10.56 8.17
N LEU A 88 21.16 10.68 9.47
CA LEU A 88 20.67 9.56 10.27
C LEU A 88 19.30 9.06 9.78
N ARG A 89 18.41 9.96 9.34
CA ARG A 89 17.13 9.58 8.71
C ARG A 89 17.35 8.75 7.45
N MET A 90 18.24 9.18 6.56
CA MET A 90 18.59 8.41 5.36
C MET A 90 19.26 7.08 5.69
N GLN A 91 20.15 7.07 6.69
CA GLN A 91 20.79 5.84 7.18
C GLN A 91 19.76 4.87 7.76
N GLY A 92 18.72 5.34 8.47
CA GLY A 92 17.64 4.49 8.96
C GLY A 92 16.96 3.70 7.83
N ALA A 93 16.63 4.37 6.72
CA ALA A 93 16.06 3.71 5.54
C ALA A 93 17.04 2.71 4.89
N ALA A 94 18.29 3.12 4.75
CA ALA A 94 19.33 2.26 4.18
C ALA A 94 19.60 1.03 5.06
N TYR A 95 19.55 1.18 6.38
CA TYR A 95 19.78 0.14 7.36
C TYR A 95 18.62 -0.84 7.45
N ALA A 96 17.37 -0.35 7.46
CA ALA A 96 16.19 -1.20 7.36
C ALA A 96 16.26 -2.08 6.10
N THR A 97 16.60 -1.49 4.95
CA THR A 97 16.78 -2.23 3.70
C THR A 97 17.93 -3.23 3.79
N ARG A 98 19.04 -2.87 4.45
CA ARG A 98 20.19 -3.77 4.63
C ARG A 98 19.87 -4.99 5.50
N ILE A 99 19.06 -4.81 6.54
CA ILE A 99 18.57 -5.90 7.39
C ILE A 99 17.65 -6.83 6.56
N ALA A 100 16.77 -6.26 5.74
CA ALA A 100 15.91 -7.06 4.85
C ALA A 100 16.75 -7.87 3.83
N GLU A 101 17.81 -7.30 3.27
CA GLU A 101 18.77 -8.01 2.41
C GLU A 101 19.46 -9.17 3.13
N ASP A 102 19.93 -8.96 4.36
CA ASP A 102 20.56 -10.03 5.14
C ASP A 102 19.61 -11.22 5.38
N PHE A 103 18.35 -10.96 5.75
CA PHE A 103 17.36 -12.03 5.90
C PHE A 103 17.02 -12.71 4.58
N ARG A 104 16.86 -11.95 3.48
CA ARG A 104 16.65 -12.51 2.13
C ARG A 104 17.77 -13.46 1.74
N ASP A 105 19.01 -13.06 1.97
CA ASP A 105 20.20 -13.83 1.58
C ASP A 105 20.34 -15.13 2.42
N ARG A 106 19.68 -15.20 3.58
CA ARG A 106 19.50 -16.42 4.40
C ARG A 106 18.32 -17.30 3.94
N GLY A 107 17.72 -16.98 2.79
CA GLY A 107 16.59 -17.74 2.24
C GLY A 107 15.22 -17.31 2.75
N GLN A 108 15.12 -16.23 3.53
CA GLN A 108 13.84 -15.82 4.13
C GLN A 108 13.03 -14.89 3.22
N HIS A 109 11.71 -14.99 3.33
CA HIS A 109 10.75 -14.09 2.70
C HIS A 109 10.42 -12.94 3.66
N VAL A 110 10.88 -11.74 3.32
CA VAL A 110 10.78 -10.54 4.13
C VAL A 110 9.66 -9.63 3.60
N LEU A 111 8.85 -9.10 4.51
CA LEU A 111 8.05 -7.90 4.24
C LEU A 111 8.81 -6.67 4.74
N LEU A 112 9.19 -5.77 3.85
CA LEU A 112 9.79 -4.48 4.18
C LEU A 112 8.70 -3.39 4.14
N ILE A 113 8.48 -2.70 5.25
CA ILE A 113 7.64 -1.50 5.31
C ILE A 113 8.57 -0.30 5.46
N MET A 114 8.55 0.62 4.50
CA MET A 114 9.33 1.86 4.52
C MET A 114 8.39 3.05 4.67
N ASP A 115 8.29 3.59 5.89
CA ASP A 115 7.45 4.74 6.21
C ASP A 115 8.32 5.94 6.63
N SER A 116 8.65 6.89 5.75
CA SER A 116 8.18 7.03 4.36
C SER A 116 9.27 7.38 3.36
N LEU A 117 8.98 7.09 2.08
CA LEU A 117 9.80 7.52 0.95
C LEU A 117 9.80 9.04 0.82
N THR A 118 8.69 9.71 1.15
CA THR A 118 8.60 11.18 1.24
C THR A 118 9.59 11.74 2.26
N ARG A 119 9.65 11.18 3.47
CA ARG A 119 10.58 11.64 4.51
C ARG A 119 12.04 11.38 4.16
N TYR A 120 12.32 10.28 3.47
CA TYR A 120 13.65 9.99 2.91
C TYR A 120 14.05 11.03 1.85
N ALA A 121 13.15 11.35 0.91
CA ALA A 121 13.38 12.39 -0.09
C ALA A 121 13.59 13.78 0.53
N MET A 122 12.80 14.14 1.54
CA MET A 122 12.94 15.40 2.26
C MET A 122 14.28 15.50 2.99
N ALA A 123 14.77 14.40 3.56
CA ALA A 123 16.09 14.36 4.19
C ALA A 123 17.22 14.58 3.17
N GLN A 124 17.16 13.95 2.00
CA GLN A 124 18.12 14.21 0.92
C GLN A 124 18.04 15.66 0.43
N ARG A 125 16.82 16.21 0.30
CA ARG A 125 16.62 17.62 -0.08
C ARG A 125 17.30 18.57 0.90
N GLU A 126 17.15 18.35 2.20
CA GLU A 126 17.77 19.18 3.25
C GLU A 126 19.30 19.19 3.14
N ILE A 127 19.91 18.01 2.94
CA ILE A 127 21.36 17.87 2.74
C ILE A 127 21.80 18.58 1.45
N ALA A 128 21.10 18.32 0.34
CA ALA A 128 21.40 18.86 -0.97
C ALA A 128 21.38 20.40 -1.00
N LEU A 129 20.34 21.00 -0.39
CA LEU A 129 20.24 22.46 -0.30
C LEU A 129 21.35 23.05 0.59
N ALA A 130 21.71 22.38 1.69
CA ALA A 130 22.78 22.84 2.58
C ALA A 130 24.17 22.87 1.91
N ILE A 131 24.40 22.03 0.90
CA ILE A 131 25.64 22.02 0.10
C ILE A 131 25.55 22.84 -1.19
N GLY A 132 24.44 23.56 -1.40
CA GLY A 132 24.26 24.47 -2.52
C GLY A 132 23.74 23.84 -3.82
N GLU A 133 23.18 22.63 -3.79
CA GLU A 133 22.54 22.05 -4.98
C GLU A 133 21.22 22.78 -5.29
N PRO A 134 21.06 23.36 -6.50
CA PRO A 134 19.86 24.12 -6.83
C PRO A 134 18.62 23.23 -6.96
N PRO A 135 17.45 23.66 -6.46
CA PRO A 135 16.20 22.92 -6.62
C PRO A 135 15.67 23.06 -8.05
N ALA A 136 15.52 21.94 -8.77
CA ALA A 136 15.06 21.94 -10.16
C ALA A 136 13.56 21.63 -10.28
N THR A 137 13.06 20.62 -9.56
CA THR A 137 11.70 20.11 -9.72
C THR A 137 10.89 20.39 -8.45
N LYS A 138 10.05 21.43 -8.48
CA LYS A 138 9.15 21.82 -7.38
C LYS A 138 9.86 21.88 -6.01
N GLY A 139 11.05 22.44 -5.96
CA GLY A 139 11.82 22.58 -4.71
C GLY A 139 12.69 21.36 -4.35
N TYR A 140 12.66 20.27 -5.12
CA TYR A 140 13.57 19.13 -4.95
C TYR A 140 14.79 19.23 -5.89
N PRO A 141 16.02 19.12 -5.34
CA PRO A 141 17.24 18.98 -6.14
C PRO A 141 17.29 17.65 -6.92
N PRO A 142 17.98 17.61 -8.08
CA PRO A 142 18.14 16.40 -8.89
C PRO A 142 18.62 15.16 -8.13
N SER A 143 19.51 15.33 -7.13
CA SER A 143 20.05 14.22 -6.33
C SER A 143 18.98 13.40 -5.61
N VAL A 144 17.83 14.00 -5.29
CA VAL A 144 16.69 13.31 -4.66
C VAL A 144 16.18 12.21 -5.58
N PHE A 145 15.96 12.53 -6.86
CA PHE A 145 15.43 11.59 -7.84
C PHE A 145 16.44 10.52 -8.27
N ALA A 146 17.73 10.73 -8.04
CA ALA A 146 18.75 9.68 -8.16
C ALA A 146 18.76 8.75 -6.93
N LYS A 147 18.43 9.26 -5.73
CA LYS A 147 18.44 8.49 -4.48
C LYS A 147 17.22 7.59 -4.31
N LEU A 148 16.05 7.96 -4.84
CA LEU A 148 14.83 7.16 -4.72
C LEU A 148 14.96 5.79 -5.41
N PRO A 149 15.34 5.69 -6.71
CA PRO A 149 15.54 4.40 -7.38
C PRO A 149 16.61 3.57 -6.67
N ALA A 150 17.73 4.20 -6.29
CA ALA A 150 18.84 3.49 -5.62
C ALA A 150 18.41 2.81 -4.29
N LEU A 151 17.43 3.36 -3.57
CA LEU A 151 16.87 2.73 -2.38
C LEU A 151 15.86 1.63 -2.75
N VAL A 152 14.96 1.91 -3.68
CA VAL A 152 13.84 1.02 -4.04
C VAL A 152 14.30 -0.25 -4.77
N GLU A 153 15.29 -0.15 -5.65
CA GLU A 153 15.82 -1.27 -6.44
C GLU A 153 16.55 -2.34 -5.61
N ARG A 154 16.81 -2.08 -4.33
CA ARG A 154 17.42 -3.05 -3.41
C ARG A 154 16.44 -4.12 -2.93
N ALA A 155 15.14 -3.82 -2.94
CA ALA A 155 14.09 -4.79 -2.68
C ALA A 155 13.79 -5.61 -3.94
N GLY A 156 13.36 -6.86 -3.77
CA GLY A 156 13.18 -7.78 -4.90
C GLY A 156 13.33 -9.25 -4.50
N ASN A 157 13.11 -10.13 -5.47
CA ASN A 157 13.46 -11.54 -5.32
C ASN A 157 14.99 -11.71 -5.30
N GLY A 158 15.47 -12.64 -4.47
CA GLY A 158 16.86 -13.07 -4.49
C GLY A 158 17.15 -14.06 -5.61
N ILE A 159 18.20 -14.86 -5.43
CA ILE A 159 18.51 -15.97 -6.35
C ILE A 159 17.36 -16.99 -6.41
N SER A 160 17.29 -17.76 -7.51
CA SER A 160 16.28 -18.82 -7.66
C SER A 160 16.35 -19.82 -6.50
N GLY A 161 15.20 -20.13 -5.90
CA GLY A 161 15.11 -20.97 -4.70
C GLY A 161 15.52 -20.28 -3.39
N GLY A 162 15.89 -18.99 -3.43
CA GLY A 162 16.27 -18.19 -2.27
C GLY A 162 15.12 -17.36 -1.67
N GLY A 163 15.50 -16.41 -0.82
CA GLY A 163 14.57 -15.50 -0.16
C GLY A 163 14.05 -14.39 -1.07
N SER A 164 13.17 -13.54 -0.53
CA SER A 164 12.61 -12.38 -1.26
C SER A 164 12.34 -11.22 -0.33
N ILE A 165 12.43 -9.98 -0.81
CA ILE A 165 11.96 -8.79 -0.12
C ILE A 165 10.76 -8.24 -0.89
N THR A 166 9.56 -8.39 -0.35
CA THR A 166 8.40 -7.61 -0.82
C THR A 166 8.34 -6.33 -0.01
N ALA A 167 8.23 -5.19 -0.69
CA ALA A 167 8.32 -3.90 -0.02
C ALA A 167 7.07 -3.04 -0.22
N PHE A 168 6.65 -2.33 0.83
CA PHE A 168 5.68 -1.25 0.77
C PHE A 168 6.37 0.07 1.14
N TYR A 169 6.47 0.97 0.18
CA TYR A 169 7.02 2.31 0.35
C TYR A 169 5.86 3.30 0.49
N THR A 170 5.71 3.92 1.66
CA THR A 170 4.67 4.92 1.81
C THR A 170 5.09 6.25 1.16
N VAL A 171 4.12 6.91 0.56
CA VAL A 171 4.26 8.24 0.00
C VAL A 171 3.14 9.11 0.58
N LEU A 172 3.53 10.21 1.21
CA LEU A 172 2.60 11.17 1.80
C LEU A 172 2.12 12.12 0.69
N THR A 173 0.87 11.97 0.28
CA THR A 173 0.24 12.86 -0.70
C THR A 173 -0.58 13.93 0.05
N GLU A 174 -0.16 15.20 -0.05
CA GLU A 174 -0.85 16.31 0.59
C GLU A 174 -2.11 16.71 -0.19
N GLY A 175 -3.28 16.23 0.27
CA GLY A 175 -4.50 16.34 -0.52
C GLY A 175 -4.41 15.48 -1.79
N ASP A 176 -5.45 15.43 -2.60
CA ASP A 176 -5.44 14.68 -3.86
C ASP A 176 -4.54 15.35 -4.94
N ASP A 177 -3.42 15.98 -4.54
CA ASP A 177 -2.47 16.61 -5.44
C ASP A 177 -1.75 15.54 -6.26
N GLN A 178 -2.21 15.37 -7.49
CA GLN A 178 -1.62 14.46 -8.46
C GLN A 178 -0.23 14.89 -8.92
N GLN A 179 0.23 16.08 -8.54
CA GLN A 179 1.48 16.68 -9.03
C GLN A 179 2.63 16.66 -8.01
N ASP A 180 2.55 15.85 -6.95
CA ASP A 180 3.68 15.63 -6.04
C ASP A 180 4.83 14.91 -6.78
N PRO A 181 6.02 15.52 -6.90
CA PRO A 181 7.13 14.93 -7.64
C PRO A 181 7.64 13.62 -7.02
N ILE A 182 7.46 13.41 -5.71
CA ILE A 182 7.82 12.15 -5.05
C ILE A 182 6.82 11.05 -5.41
N ALA A 183 5.53 11.37 -5.44
CA ALA A 183 4.49 10.45 -5.90
C ALA A 183 4.70 10.04 -7.35
N ASP A 184 5.03 10.98 -8.24
CA ASP A 184 5.31 10.68 -9.64
C ASP A 184 6.55 9.82 -9.83
N SER A 185 7.64 10.16 -9.13
CA SER A 185 8.86 9.34 -9.15
C SER A 185 8.59 7.93 -8.62
N ALA A 186 7.83 7.79 -7.53
CA ALA A 186 7.43 6.50 -6.98
C ALA A 186 6.58 5.69 -7.95
N ARG A 187 5.58 6.29 -8.63
CA ARG A 187 4.78 5.60 -9.66
C ARG A 187 5.64 5.09 -10.82
N ALA A 188 6.71 5.82 -11.18
CA ALA A 188 7.59 5.44 -12.26
C ALA A 188 8.43 4.19 -11.92
N ILE A 189 8.94 4.10 -10.69
CA ILE A 189 9.91 3.07 -10.27
C ILE A 189 9.29 1.86 -9.56
N LEU A 190 8.05 1.96 -9.07
CA LEU A 190 7.37 0.89 -8.34
C LEU A 190 6.53 -0.01 -9.26
N ASP A 191 6.29 -1.23 -8.79
CA ASP A 191 5.55 -2.28 -9.49
C ASP A 191 4.01 -2.15 -9.29
N GLY A 192 3.56 -1.03 -8.74
CA GLY A 192 2.17 -0.79 -8.37
C GLY A 192 2.06 0.15 -7.17
N HIS A 193 0.82 0.50 -6.82
CA HIS A 193 0.52 1.31 -5.65
C HIS A 193 -0.90 1.06 -5.14
N ILE A 194 -1.06 1.25 -3.84
CA ILE A 194 -2.33 1.30 -3.12
C ILE A 194 -2.57 2.75 -2.72
N VAL A 195 -3.73 3.29 -3.08
CA VAL A 195 -4.14 4.66 -2.74
C VAL A 195 -5.16 4.60 -1.62
N LEU A 196 -4.94 5.40 -0.58
CA LEU A 196 -5.92 5.60 0.49
C LEU A 196 -6.69 6.90 0.28
N SER A 197 -8.01 6.77 0.12
CA SER A 197 -8.92 7.89 -0.15
C SER A 197 -9.42 8.53 1.13
N ARG A 198 -9.32 9.86 1.21
CA ARG A 198 -9.94 10.64 2.30
C ARG A 198 -11.47 10.49 2.30
N ARG A 199 -12.09 10.49 1.12
CA ARG A 199 -13.55 10.31 0.96
C ARG A 199 -14.03 9.00 1.59
N LEU A 200 -13.29 7.90 1.41
CA LEU A 200 -13.62 6.61 2.01
C LEU A 200 -13.43 6.65 3.53
N ALA A 201 -12.32 7.22 4.01
CA ALA A 201 -12.03 7.36 5.43
C ALA A 201 -13.09 8.18 6.18
N GLU A 202 -13.54 9.29 5.60
CA GLU A 202 -14.61 10.16 6.15
C GLU A 202 -15.97 9.46 6.15
N ALA A 203 -16.22 8.55 5.21
CA ALA A 203 -17.41 7.71 5.17
C ALA A 203 -17.36 6.52 6.14
N GLY A 204 -16.29 6.39 6.94
CA GLY A 204 -16.10 5.25 7.85
C GLY A 204 -15.70 3.94 7.14
N HIS A 205 -15.33 3.99 5.87
CA HIS A 205 -14.92 2.83 5.09
C HIS A 205 -13.43 2.52 5.31
N TYR A 206 -13.13 1.46 6.07
CA TYR A 206 -11.77 1.02 6.36
C TYR A 206 -11.53 -0.45 6.00
N PRO A 207 -10.35 -0.81 5.44
CA PRO A 207 -9.30 0.08 4.95
C PRO A 207 -9.79 1.02 3.83
N ALA A 208 -9.34 2.28 3.84
CA ALA A 208 -9.83 3.33 2.94
C ALA A 208 -9.23 3.22 1.53
N ILE A 209 -9.12 2.00 0.98
CA ILE A 209 -8.43 1.72 -0.28
C ILE A 209 -9.31 2.11 -1.45
N ASP A 210 -8.80 2.99 -2.30
CA ASP A 210 -9.40 3.30 -3.59
C ASP A 210 -8.99 2.26 -4.64
N ILE A 211 -9.91 1.35 -4.97
CA ILE A 211 -9.64 0.25 -5.92
C ILE A 211 -9.45 0.76 -7.37
N GLU A 212 -10.02 1.91 -7.73
CA GLU A 212 -9.90 2.49 -9.06
C GLU A 212 -8.53 3.16 -9.24
N ALA A 213 -8.10 3.91 -8.23
CA ALA A 213 -6.81 4.59 -8.22
C ALA A 213 -5.64 3.67 -7.87
N SER A 214 -5.90 2.44 -7.40
CA SER A 214 -4.88 1.45 -7.05
C SER A 214 -4.61 0.42 -8.15
N ILE A 215 -3.37 -0.02 -8.23
CA ILE A 215 -2.91 -1.00 -9.24
C ILE A 215 -1.79 -1.88 -8.68
N SER A 216 -1.82 -3.17 -9.00
CA SER A 216 -0.66 -4.07 -8.91
C SER A 216 -0.31 -4.54 -10.32
N ARG A 217 0.89 -4.21 -10.80
CA ARG A 217 1.32 -4.54 -12.18
C ARG A 217 1.62 -6.03 -12.36
N ALA A 218 1.98 -6.73 -11.28
CA ALA A 218 2.23 -8.17 -11.31
C ALA A 218 0.95 -9.02 -11.21
N MET A 219 -0.19 -8.42 -10.86
CA MET A 219 -1.41 -9.15 -10.51
C MET A 219 -1.85 -10.17 -11.57
N THR A 220 -1.89 -9.79 -12.85
CA THR A 220 -2.35 -10.68 -13.93
C THR A 220 -1.44 -11.88 -14.14
N ALA A 221 -0.16 -11.79 -13.76
CA ALA A 221 0.77 -12.92 -13.80
C ALA A 221 0.65 -13.84 -12.58
N LEU A 222 -0.07 -13.41 -11.53
CA LEU A 222 -0.18 -14.13 -10.26
C LEU A 222 -1.48 -14.91 -10.09
N ILE A 223 -2.52 -14.57 -10.84
CA ILE A 223 -3.88 -15.11 -10.65
C ILE A 223 -4.39 -15.80 -11.91
N SER A 224 -5.39 -16.67 -11.76
CA SER A 224 -6.05 -17.32 -12.90
C SER A 224 -6.90 -16.34 -13.70
N GLU A 225 -7.16 -16.65 -14.97
CA GLU A 225 -8.09 -15.90 -15.82
C GLU A 225 -9.49 -15.77 -15.21
N GLN A 226 -9.97 -16.82 -14.54
CA GLN A 226 -11.28 -16.80 -13.86
C GLN A 226 -11.30 -15.81 -12.69
N HIS A 227 -10.24 -15.79 -11.88
CA HIS A 227 -10.11 -14.81 -10.80
C HIS A 227 -9.99 -13.40 -11.39
N TYR A 228 -9.18 -13.21 -12.43
CA TYR A 228 -9.02 -11.91 -13.08
C TYR A 228 -10.34 -11.39 -13.69
N ALA A 229 -11.17 -12.26 -14.28
CA ALA A 229 -12.49 -11.91 -14.76
C ALA A 229 -13.39 -11.37 -13.64
N ARG A 230 -13.41 -12.02 -12.47
CA ARG A 230 -14.16 -11.55 -11.29
C ARG A 230 -13.65 -10.18 -10.81
N VAL A 231 -12.33 -9.97 -10.81
CA VAL A 231 -11.72 -8.67 -10.45
C VAL A 231 -12.17 -7.57 -11.41
N ARG A 232 -12.17 -7.84 -12.72
CA ARG A 232 -12.66 -6.88 -13.73
C ARG A 232 -14.12 -6.55 -13.49
N THR A 233 -14.98 -7.55 -13.29
CA THR A 233 -16.40 -7.34 -12.99
C THR A 233 -16.59 -6.52 -11.71
N PHE A 234 -15.84 -6.82 -10.64
CA PHE A 234 -15.86 -6.05 -9.39
C PHE A 234 -15.55 -4.57 -9.66
N LYS A 235 -14.44 -4.28 -10.36
CA LYS A 235 -14.02 -2.91 -10.69
C LYS A 235 -15.05 -2.17 -11.54
N GLN A 236 -15.61 -2.84 -12.54
CA GLN A 236 -16.62 -2.23 -13.42
C GLN A 236 -17.91 -1.87 -12.64
N LEU A 237 -18.37 -2.74 -11.72
CA LEU A 237 -19.54 -2.47 -10.88
C LEU A 237 -19.27 -1.34 -9.89
N LEU A 238 -18.12 -1.37 -9.22
CA LEU A 238 -17.67 -0.30 -8.33
C LEU A 238 -17.67 1.05 -9.06
N SER A 239 -17.10 1.10 -10.27
CA SER A 239 -17.01 2.30 -11.09
C SER A 239 -18.37 2.82 -11.57
N SER A 240 -19.25 1.90 -11.97
CA SER A 240 -20.61 2.25 -12.39
C SER A 240 -21.39 2.87 -11.22
N PHE A 241 -21.31 2.26 -10.03
CA PHE A 241 -21.98 2.79 -8.84
C PHE A 241 -21.41 4.14 -8.40
N GLN A 242 -20.08 4.28 -8.32
CA GLN A 242 -19.45 5.51 -7.84
C GLN A 242 -19.79 6.73 -8.70
N ARG A 243 -19.75 6.59 -10.04
CA ARG A 243 -20.07 7.69 -10.97
C ARG A 243 -21.53 8.14 -10.91
N ASN A 244 -22.43 7.29 -10.44
CA ASN A 244 -23.87 7.54 -10.43
C ASN A 244 -24.47 7.62 -9.01
N ARG A 245 -23.63 7.59 -7.98
CA ARG A 245 -24.07 7.54 -6.57
C ARG A 245 -25.03 8.67 -6.22
N ASP A 246 -24.75 9.89 -6.69
CA ASP A 246 -25.59 11.06 -6.41
C ASP A 246 -26.97 10.94 -7.09
N LEU A 247 -27.01 10.50 -8.36
CA LEU A 247 -28.25 10.28 -9.10
C LEU A 247 -29.13 9.21 -8.43
N VAL A 248 -28.52 8.14 -7.92
CA VAL A 248 -29.21 7.10 -7.17
C VAL A 248 -29.74 7.67 -5.85
N SER A 249 -28.93 8.45 -5.12
CA SER A 249 -29.29 9.02 -3.82
C SER A 249 -30.45 10.01 -3.89
N VAL A 250 -30.60 10.76 -4.98
CA VAL A 250 -31.73 11.69 -5.17
C VAL A 250 -32.96 11.03 -5.83
N GLY A 251 -32.91 9.73 -6.11
CA GLY A 251 -33.99 8.99 -6.75
C GLY A 251 -34.19 9.31 -8.25
N ALA A 252 -33.22 9.95 -8.90
CA ALA A 252 -33.28 10.31 -10.32
C ALA A 252 -32.93 9.14 -11.26
N TYR A 253 -32.44 8.01 -10.72
CA TYR A 253 -32.12 6.84 -11.51
C TYR A 253 -33.35 5.95 -11.77
N ALA A 254 -33.61 5.63 -13.04
CA ALA A 254 -34.67 4.71 -13.45
C ALA A 254 -34.11 3.28 -13.66
N LYS A 255 -34.59 2.33 -12.86
CA LYS A 255 -34.24 0.91 -12.99
C LYS A 255 -34.53 0.38 -14.41
N GLY A 256 -33.60 -0.39 -14.97
CA GLY A 256 -33.68 -0.96 -16.32
C GLY A 256 -33.07 -0.09 -17.42
N SER A 257 -32.65 1.14 -17.11
CA SER A 257 -31.99 2.03 -18.08
C SER A 257 -30.51 1.71 -18.31
N ASP A 258 -29.82 1.22 -17.28
CA ASP A 258 -28.43 0.77 -17.36
C ASP A 258 -28.28 -0.58 -16.63
N PRO A 259 -28.16 -1.71 -17.37
CA PRO A 259 -27.99 -3.04 -16.77
C PRO A 259 -26.75 -3.17 -15.87
N MET A 260 -25.71 -2.38 -16.11
CA MET A 260 -24.50 -2.39 -15.31
C MET A 260 -24.73 -1.70 -13.98
N LEU A 261 -25.35 -0.53 -14.00
CA LEU A 261 -25.68 0.22 -12.79
C LEU A 261 -26.75 -0.50 -11.96
N ASP A 262 -27.74 -1.13 -12.59
CA ASP A 262 -28.73 -1.97 -11.91
C ASP A 262 -28.05 -3.08 -11.10
N LYS A 263 -27.11 -3.81 -11.71
CA LYS A 263 -26.31 -4.83 -11.01
C LYS A 263 -25.46 -4.23 -9.91
N ALA A 264 -24.84 -3.08 -10.16
CA ALA A 264 -23.98 -2.42 -9.19
C ALA A 264 -24.76 -1.97 -7.95
N ILE A 265 -25.94 -1.38 -8.12
CA ILE A 265 -26.84 -0.99 -7.01
C ILE A 265 -27.28 -2.23 -6.23
N ALA A 266 -27.69 -3.29 -6.91
CA ALA A 266 -28.15 -4.52 -6.27
C ALA A 266 -27.05 -5.21 -5.44
N LEU A 267 -25.81 -5.21 -5.93
CA LEU A 267 -24.67 -5.85 -5.28
C LEU A 267 -23.91 -4.92 -4.34
N TRP A 268 -24.20 -3.61 -4.32
CA TRP A 268 -23.44 -2.63 -3.55
C TRP A 268 -23.20 -3.02 -2.08
N PRO A 269 -24.20 -3.47 -1.30
CA PRO A 269 -23.97 -3.83 0.10
C PRO A 269 -22.96 -4.98 0.26
N GLN A 270 -22.92 -5.92 -0.69
CA GLN A 270 -21.98 -7.04 -0.69
C GLN A 270 -20.58 -6.58 -1.11
N LEU A 271 -20.48 -5.71 -2.11
CA LEU A 271 -19.20 -5.14 -2.57
C LEU A 271 -18.56 -4.28 -1.47
N GLU A 272 -19.34 -3.39 -0.84
CA GLU A 272 -18.89 -2.52 0.24
C GLU A 272 -18.44 -3.33 1.46
N GLY A 273 -19.27 -4.29 1.92
CA GLY A 273 -18.90 -5.18 3.01
C GLY A 273 -17.69 -6.06 2.72
N TYR A 274 -17.43 -6.37 1.45
CA TYR A 274 -16.24 -7.12 1.03
C TYR A 274 -14.96 -6.28 1.09
N LEU A 275 -15.03 -4.99 0.74
CA LEU A 275 -13.88 -4.08 0.79
C LEU A 275 -13.51 -3.67 2.21
N GLN A 276 -14.51 -3.53 3.09
CA GLN A 276 -14.28 -3.20 4.50
C GLN A 276 -13.71 -4.40 5.25
N GLN A 277 -12.78 -4.15 6.17
CA GLN A 277 -12.17 -5.18 7.00
C GLN A 277 -11.80 -4.59 8.37
N GLY A 278 -12.16 -5.28 9.45
CA GLY A 278 -11.81 -4.87 10.80
C GLY A 278 -10.31 -4.92 11.07
N ILE A 279 -9.81 -4.06 11.98
CA ILE A 279 -8.37 -4.00 12.36
C ILE A 279 -7.85 -5.36 12.87
N PHE A 280 -8.71 -6.08 13.59
CA PHE A 280 -8.45 -7.39 14.18
C PHE A 280 -9.03 -8.55 13.35
N GLU A 281 -9.65 -8.24 12.21
CA GLU A 281 -10.11 -9.24 11.25
C GLU A 281 -8.95 -9.59 10.32
N ARG A 282 -8.60 -10.87 10.24
CA ARG A 282 -7.60 -11.38 9.29
C ARG A 282 -8.32 -12.07 8.14
N ALA A 283 -7.93 -11.73 6.91
CA ALA A 283 -8.38 -12.42 5.71
C ALA A 283 -7.17 -12.97 4.94
N ASP A 284 -6.93 -14.27 5.08
CA ASP A 284 -5.88 -14.93 4.30
C ASP A 284 -6.28 -15.05 2.81
N TRP A 285 -5.36 -15.59 2.01
CA TRP A 285 -5.57 -15.77 0.58
C TRP A 285 -6.87 -16.53 0.25
N GLU A 286 -7.10 -17.66 0.91
CA GLU A 286 -8.23 -18.54 0.63
C GLU A 286 -9.56 -17.88 1.01
N ALA A 287 -9.64 -17.29 2.21
CA ALA A 287 -10.82 -16.56 2.67
C ALA A 287 -11.13 -15.36 1.75
N SER A 288 -10.09 -14.70 1.23
CA SER A 288 -10.25 -13.59 0.29
C SER A 288 -10.89 -14.06 -1.03
N LEU A 289 -10.40 -15.16 -1.60
CA LEU A 289 -10.94 -15.74 -2.83
C LEU A 289 -12.38 -16.24 -2.65
N GLN A 290 -12.64 -17.02 -1.60
CA GLN A 290 -13.98 -17.55 -1.32
C GLN A 290 -14.99 -16.41 -1.14
N GLY A 291 -14.60 -15.32 -0.50
CA GLY A 291 -15.48 -14.15 -0.37
C GLY A 291 -15.82 -13.52 -1.73
N LEU A 292 -14.85 -13.45 -2.67
CA LEU A 292 -15.10 -12.94 -4.02
C LEU A 292 -16.00 -13.89 -4.82
N GLU A 293 -15.83 -15.19 -4.65
CA GLU A 293 -16.64 -16.24 -5.28
C GLU A 293 -18.09 -16.24 -4.80
N ARG A 294 -18.34 -15.87 -3.55
CA ARG A 294 -19.72 -15.73 -3.04
C ARG A 294 -20.47 -14.57 -3.70
N ILE A 295 -19.76 -13.52 -4.11
CA ILE A 295 -20.34 -12.37 -4.83
C ILE A 295 -20.55 -12.72 -6.30
N PHE A 296 -19.56 -13.37 -6.91
CA PHE A 296 -19.59 -13.77 -8.32
C PHE A 296 -19.37 -15.28 -8.46
N PRO A 297 -20.40 -16.10 -8.17
CA PRO A 297 -20.29 -17.54 -8.31
C PRO A 297 -20.02 -17.90 -9.76
N THR A 298 -19.19 -18.92 -9.98
CA THR A 298 -18.98 -19.48 -11.31
C THR A 298 -20.32 -20.03 -11.80
N VAL A 299 -20.80 -19.54 -12.93
CA VAL A 299 -21.95 -20.14 -13.59
C VAL A 299 -21.49 -21.52 -14.05
N SER A 300 -22.02 -22.56 -13.41
CA SER A 300 -21.87 -23.96 -13.83
C SER A 300 -22.55 -24.21 -15.16
#